data_AF-A0A4Q5U172-F1
#
_entry.id   AF-A0A4Q5U172-F1
#
_cell.length_a   1.000
_cell.length_b   1.000
_cell.length_c   1.000
_cell.angle_alpha   90.00
_cell.angle_beta   90.00
_cell.angle_gamma   90.00
#
_symmetry.space_group_name_H-M   'P 1'
#
loop_
_entity.id
_entity.type
_entity.pdbx_description
1 polymer ?
#
loop_
_entity_poly.entity_id
_entity_poly.type
_entity_poly.pdbx_seq_one_letter_code
_entity_poly.pdbx_strand_id
1 'polypeptide(L)'
;MKSLRLIPVLFLFLGARAQEPLYNVVFFVNSPVTGDYFFSSSGDSGNSWVFSNGQKLPASTEFFHTPGNALKLEYIDGKTGR
;
A
#
# COMPACT_ATOMS: atom_id res chain seq x y z
N MET A 1 -13.04 54.45 -1.70
CA MET A 1 -12.65 53.87 -0.38
C MET A 1 -13.37 52.54 -0.05
N LYS A 2 -13.63 51.66 -1.04
CA LYS A 2 -14.32 50.37 -0.80
C LYS A 2 -13.36 49.17 -0.66
N SER A 3 -12.13 49.28 -1.20
CA SER A 3 -11.10 48.23 -1.17
C SER A 3 -10.46 48.00 0.20
N LEU A 4 -10.52 48.98 1.12
CA LEU A 4 -9.90 48.89 2.45
C LEU A 4 -10.58 47.87 3.37
N ARG A 5 -11.82 47.45 3.06
CA ARG A 5 -12.60 46.49 3.86
C ARG A 5 -12.20 45.02 3.65
N LEU A 6 -11.40 44.72 2.62
CA LEU A 6 -10.99 43.35 2.29
C LEU A 6 -9.71 42.92 3.00
N ILE A 7 -8.93 43.88 3.51
CA ILE A 7 -7.66 43.65 4.20
C ILE A 7 -7.81 42.76 5.46
N PRO A 8 -8.77 43.00 6.38
CA PRO A 8 -8.92 42.14 7.57
C PRO A 8 -9.34 40.71 7.22
N VAL A 9 -10.09 40.52 6.13
CA VAL A 9 -10.47 39.20 5.63
C VAL A 9 -9.25 38.46 5.09
N LEU A 10 -8.36 39.16 4.39
CA LEU A 10 -7.10 38.59 3.88
C LEU A 10 -6.17 38.13 5.02
N PHE A 11 -6.11 38.88 6.13
CA PHE A 11 -5.31 38.51 7.30
C PHE A 11 -5.82 37.27 8.05
N LEU A 12 -7.13 36.98 7.98
CA LEU A 12 -7.71 35.75 8.55
C LEU A 12 -7.27 34.48 7.81
N PHE A 13 -6.96 34.56 6.51
CA PHE A 13 -6.53 33.39 5.72
C PHE A 13 -5.03 33.10 5.83
N LEU A 14 -4.20 34.06 6.26
CA LEU A 14 -2.75 33.87 6.42
C LEU A 14 -2.38 32.89 7.55
N GLY A 15 -3.30 32.65 8.50
CA GLY A 15 -3.11 31.71 9.61
C GLY A 15 -3.45 30.26 9.27
N ALA A 16 -4.13 30.00 8.14
CA ALA A 16 -4.51 28.64 7.75
C ALA A 16 -3.28 27.86 7.28
N ARG A 17 -2.72 27.04 8.17
CA ARG A 17 -1.66 26.09 7.84
C ARG A 17 -2.32 24.78 7.40
N ALA A 18 -2.35 24.52 6.09
CA ALA A 18 -2.67 23.20 5.56
C ALA A 18 -1.43 22.31 5.74
N GLN A 19 -1.18 21.87 6.97
CA GLN A 19 -0.15 20.86 7.22
C GLN A 19 -0.70 19.50 6.81
N GLU A 20 -0.02 18.86 5.85
CA GLU A 20 -0.36 17.50 5.45
C GLU A 20 -0.14 16.55 6.63
N PRO A 21 -1.09 15.65 6.93
CA PRO A 21 -0.88 14.63 7.94
C PRO A 21 0.28 13.72 7.53
N LEU A 22 1.08 13.30 8.51
CA LEU A 22 2.11 12.28 8.29
C LEU A 22 1.43 10.94 7.98
N TYR A 23 1.75 10.38 6.82
CA TYR A 23 1.29 9.04 6.46
C TYR A 23 2.21 7.97 7.04
N ASN A 24 1.60 6.87 7.48
CA ASN A 24 2.35 5.66 7.77
C ASN A 24 2.88 5.07 6.47
N VAL A 25 4.14 4.64 6.47
CA VAL A 25 4.69 3.84 5.36
C VAL A 25 4.14 2.43 5.49
N VAL A 26 3.19 2.09 4.62
CA VAL A 26 2.48 0.79 4.63
C VAL A 26 2.97 -0.05 3.47
N PHE A 27 3.52 -1.25 3.76
CA PHE A 27 3.92 -2.20 2.72
C PHE A 27 2.73 -2.90 2.06
N PHE A 28 1.72 -3.26 2.87
CA PHE A 28 0.50 -3.88 2.38
C PHE A 28 -0.65 -3.64 3.37
N VAL A 29 -1.83 -3.35 2.85
CA VAL A 29 -3.12 -3.35 3.57
C VAL A 29 -4.15 -4.11 2.77
N ASN A 30 -4.28 -3.77 1.49
CA ASN A 30 -5.17 -4.43 0.54
C ASN A 30 -4.63 -4.21 -0.88
N SER A 31 -4.83 -5.18 -1.75
CA SER A 31 -4.74 -5.01 -3.19
C SER A 31 -6.05 -4.39 -3.72
N PRO A 32 -5.99 -3.32 -4.54
CA PRO A 32 -7.17 -2.78 -5.21
C PRO A 32 -7.63 -3.64 -6.39
N VAL A 33 -6.80 -4.57 -6.84
CA VAL A 33 -7.08 -5.51 -7.94
C VAL A 33 -7.12 -6.94 -7.43
N THR A 34 -7.98 -7.76 -8.03
CA THR A 34 -8.06 -9.19 -7.74
C THR A 34 -6.92 -9.96 -8.41
N GLY A 35 -6.63 -11.17 -7.93
CA GLY A 35 -5.53 -11.99 -8.45
C GLY A 35 -4.24 -11.69 -7.72
N ASP A 36 -3.39 -10.83 -8.27
CA ASP A 36 -2.01 -10.64 -7.82
C ASP A 36 -1.70 -9.23 -7.33
N TYR A 37 -0.81 -9.12 -6.35
CA TYR A 37 -0.37 -7.82 -5.86
C TYR A 37 0.82 -7.29 -6.66
N PHE A 38 0.58 -6.25 -7.47
CA PHE A 38 1.56 -5.69 -8.40
C PHE A 38 2.90 -5.29 -7.75
N PHE A 39 2.87 -4.73 -6.53
CA PHE A 39 4.06 -4.26 -5.81
C PHE A 39 4.81 -5.37 -5.06
N SER A 40 4.34 -6.61 -5.12
CA SER A 40 5.11 -7.76 -4.63
C SER A 40 6.19 -8.19 -5.64
N SER A 41 7.11 -9.02 -5.17
CA SER A 41 8.00 -9.80 -6.02
C SER A 41 8.24 -11.14 -5.35
N SER A 42 8.29 -12.20 -6.16
CA SER A 42 8.64 -13.53 -5.72
C SER A 42 9.70 -14.14 -6.64
N GLY A 43 10.47 -15.06 -6.08
CA GLY A 43 11.40 -15.88 -6.80
C GLY A 43 11.74 -17.10 -5.96
N ASP A 44 12.08 -18.17 -6.65
CA ASP A 44 12.47 -19.43 -6.05
C ASP A 44 13.66 -20.01 -6.82
N SER A 45 14.41 -20.90 -6.16
CA SER A 45 15.59 -21.52 -6.73
C SER A 45 15.79 -22.93 -6.20
N GLY A 46 16.48 -23.77 -6.97
CA GLY A 46 16.77 -25.16 -6.59
C GLY A 46 15.50 -25.98 -6.41
N ASN A 47 15.30 -26.53 -5.21
CA ASN A 47 14.10 -27.27 -4.82
C ASN A 47 13.18 -26.48 -3.87
N SER A 48 13.39 -25.17 -3.74
CA SER A 48 12.43 -24.28 -3.07
C SER A 48 11.35 -23.86 -4.05
N TRP A 49 10.22 -23.43 -3.51
CA TRP A 49 9.11 -22.94 -4.31
C TRP A 49 8.30 -21.91 -3.54
N VAL A 50 7.76 -20.91 -4.23
CA VAL A 50 6.80 -19.97 -3.68
C VAL A 50 5.63 -19.83 -4.64
N PHE A 51 4.41 -19.98 -4.13
CA PHE A 51 3.22 -19.81 -4.95
C PHE A 51 3.14 -18.37 -5.44
N SER A 52 3.19 -18.20 -6.76
CA SER A 52 3.13 -16.89 -7.40
C SER A 52 2.60 -16.99 -8.82
N ASN A 53 2.06 -15.88 -9.33
CA ASN A 53 1.66 -15.73 -10.72
C ASN A 53 2.49 -14.61 -11.34
N GLY A 54 3.26 -14.92 -12.39
CA GLY A 54 4.15 -13.95 -13.02
C GLY A 54 5.13 -13.26 -12.05
N GLN A 55 5.68 -14.01 -11.08
CA GLN A 55 6.58 -13.50 -10.03
C GLN A 55 5.93 -12.50 -9.06
N LYS A 56 4.60 -12.58 -8.91
CA LYS A 56 3.81 -11.77 -7.97
C LYS A 56 3.05 -12.67 -6.99
N LEU A 57 2.99 -12.21 -5.74
CA LEU A 57 2.22 -12.84 -4.68
C LEU A 57 0.72 -12.61 -4.92
N PRO A 58 -0.11 -13.67 -4.81
CA PRO A 58 -1.56 -13.54 -4.91
C PRO A 58 -2.16 -12.77 -3.73
N ALA A 59 -3.21 -12.00 -3.99
CA ALA A 59 -4.08 -11.40 -3.00
C ALA A 59 -5.30 -12.29 -2.76
N SER A 60 -5.38 -12.91 -1.58
CA SER A 60 -6.48 -13.79 -1.18
C SER A 60 -7.60 -13.01 -0.48
N THR A 61 -8.85 -13.27 -0.87
CA THR A 61 -10.05 -12.71 -0.22
C THR A 61 -10.65 -13.65 0.81
N GLU A 62 -10.06 -14.82 1.06
CA GLU A 62 -10.61 -15.84 1.97
C GLU A 62 -10.25 -15.57 3.43
N PHE A 63 -9.00 -15.19 3.69
CA PHE A 63 -8.47 -14.92 5.02
C PHE A 63 -7.79 -13.56 5.03
N PHE A 64 -8.29 -12.62 5.82
CA PHE A 64 -7.75 -11.27 5.90
C PHE A 64 -7.92 -10.67 7.30
N HIS A 65 -6.98 -9.80 7.68
CA HIS A 65 -7.08 -9.02 8.92
C HIS A 65 -7.83 -7.71 8.67
N THR A 66 -7.39 -6.94 7.69
CA THR A 66 -8.10 -5.79 7.15
C THR A 66 -9.10 -6.27 6.09
N PRO A 67 -10.39 -5.88 6.16
CA PRO A 67 -11.38 -6.30 5.16
C PRO A 67 -10.96 -6.01 3.73
N GLY A 68 -11.13 -7.00 2.85
CA GLY A 68 -10.78 -6.90 1.43
C GLY A 68 -9.98 -8.12 0.98
N ASN A 69 -8.69 -8.17 1.32
CA ASN A 69 -7.79 -9.26 0.99
C ASN A 69 -6.50 -9.24 1.85
N ALA A 70 -5.74 -10.32 1.79
CA ALA A 70 -4.39 -10.43 2.33
C ALA A 70 -3.43 -11.03 1.30
N LEU A 71 -2.12 -10.80 1.46
CA LEU A 71 -1.12 -11.50 0.65
C LEU A 71 -1.09 -12.98 1.04
N LYS A 72 -1.25 -13.85 0.05
CA LYS A 72 -1.08 -15.29 0.23
C LYS A 72 0.40 -15.62 0.12
N LEU A 73 0.98 -16.11 1.22
CA LEU A 73 2.33 -16.67 1.24
C LEU A 73 2.25 -18.18 1.46
N GLU A 74 2.42 -18.93 0.38
CA GLU A 74 2.52 -20.39 0.39
C GLU A 74 3.86 -20.76 -0.22
N TYR A 75 4.65 -21.58 0.48
CA TYR A 75 6.02 -21.87 0.06
C TYR A 75 6.46 -23.27 0.50
N ILE A 76 7.45 -23.80 -0.23
CA ILE A 76 8.22 -24.99 0.12
C ILE A 76 9.65 -24.54 0.33
N ASP A 77 10.18 -24.82 1.53
CA ASP A 77 11.60 -24.59 1.84
C ASP A 77 12.41 -25.83 1.47
N GLY A 78 13.10 -25.75 0.34
CA GLY A 78 13.92 -26.82 -0.19
C GLY A 78 15.35 -26.77 0.37
N LYS A 79 15.88 -27.93 0.78
CA LYS A 79 17.26 -28.06 1.33
C LYS A 79 18.39 -27.54 0.43
N THR A 80 18.11 -27.29 -0.85
CA THR A 80 19.09 -26.81 -1.86
C THR A 80 18.68 -25.49 -2.50
N GLY A 81 17.60 -24.85 -2.03
CA GLY A 81 17.25 -23.50 -2.45
C GLY A 81 18.16 -22.45 -1.79
N ARG A 82 18.33 -21.33 -2.48
CA ARG A 82 18.95 -20.10 -1.96
C ARG A 82 17.91 -19.08 -1.55
#